data_AF-A0A3L7YC42-F1
#
_entry.id   AF-A0A3L7YC42-F1
#
_cell.length_a   1.000
_cell.length_b   1.000
_cell.length_c   1.000
_cell.angle_alpha   90.00
_cell.angle_beta   90.00
_cell.angle_gamma   90.00
#
_symmetry.space_group_name_H-M   'P 1'
#
loop_
_entity.id
_entity.type
_entity.pdbx_description
1 polymer ?
#
loop_
_entity_poly.entity_id
_entity_poly.type
_entity_poly.pdbx_seq_one_letter_code
_entity_poly.pdbx_strand_id
1 'polypeptide(L)'
;GIVADAVIRVGSRTLSSPFRVMVAAASFVAIAIVGLPFPVVIGAAALIGLTSSRIATNRSLMASGSGASTDDASSERSAAVHNSQRRVWGIIGGTLALWIVPVGGIAVWRGPDDILTTIALFFTRVSFFTFGGAYAVLSHVAEVAVNDYQWIDAPRMVQGLGLAETTPGPLIMVTQFVGFVAAYGRAPGLTPLTAGVLGGLLTTWCTFLPCFLFVLLGAPFVERLAENPNISAAFGGITCAVVGAIANLSIYTTWHTVWPTGTEPNWFAVTIAVVAFVSMRRSSMPVYVMTLFGALAGALLSVIHDV
;
A
#
# COMPACT_ATOMS: atom_id res chain seq x y z
N GLY A 1 15.69 12.15 1.35
CA GLY A 1 15.35 12.60 2.71
C GLY A 1 14.20 11.81 3.31
N ILE A 2 12.97 12.06 2.86
CA ILE A 2 11.73 11.53 3.47
C ILE A 2 11.69 9.99 3.49
N VAL A 3 11.99 9.32 2.38
CA VAL A 3 11.94 7.86 2.30
C VAL A 3 13.02 7.20 3.20
N ALA A 4 14.22 7.77 3.25
CA ALA A 4 15.30 7.28 4.11
C ALA A 4 14.96 7.41 5.61
N ASP A 5 14.34 8.52 6.00
CA ASP A 5 13.83 8.69 7.35
C ASP A 5 12.71 7.68 7.67
N ALA A 6 11.79 7.42 6.74
CA ALA A 6 10.76 6.40 6.91
C ALA A 6 11.35 5.00 7.16
N VAL A 7 12.42 4.61 6.43
CA VAL A 7 13.14 3.34 6.67
C VAL A 7 13.69 3.28 8.09
N ILE A 8 14.35 4.34 8.57
CA ILE A 8 14.97 4.35 9.90
C ILE A 8 13.90 4.34 11.00
N ARG A 9 12.82 5.11 10.82
CA ARG A 9 11.76 5.26 11.80
C ARG A 9 10.90 4.00 11.94
N VAL A 10 10.58 3.34 10.82
CA VAL A 10 9.86 2.04 10.83
C VAL A 10 10.81 0.92 11.25
N GLY A 11 12.03 0.89 10.69
CA GLY A 11 13.04 -0.13 11.00
C GLY A 11 13.41 -0.18 12.48
N SER A 12 13.62 0.97 13.14
CA SER A 12 13.93 1.02 14.58
C SER A 12 12.81 0.51 15.48
N ARG A 13 11.55 0.56 15.05
CA ARG A 13 10.40 0.01 15.79
C ARG A 13 10.18 -1.47 15.54
N THR A 14 10.50 -1.95 14.34
CA THR A 14 10.20 -3.31 13.89
C THR A 14 11.38 -4.28 14.08
N LEU A 15 12.60 -3.84 13.83
CA LEU A 15 13.82 -4.65 13.79
C LEU A 15 14.52 -4.73 15.15
N SER A 16 13.81 -5.19 16.17
CA SER A 16 14.34 -5.30 17.53
C SER A 16 15.23 -6.53 17.79
N SER A 17 15.36 -7.43 16.81
CA SER A 17 16.08 -8.70 16.95
C SER A 17 16.98 -8.96 15.73
N PRO A 18 18.17 -9.57 15.90
CA PRO A 18 19.05 -9.95 14.79
C PRO A 18 18.35 -10.79 13.73
N PHE A 19 17.44 -11.68 14.14
CA PHE A 19 16.65 -12.50 13.22
C PHE A 19 15.75 -11.66 12.31
N ARG A 20 15.10 -10.63 12.85
CA ARG A 20 14.23 -9.72 12.08
C ARG A 20 15.05 -8.88 11.08
N VAL A 21 16.24 -8.45 11.50
CA VAL A 21 17.20 -7.75 10.61
C VAL A 21 17.61 -8.66 9.45
N MET A 22 17.92 -9.94 9.71
CA MET A 22 18.27 -10.89 8.65
C MET A 22 17.12 -11.09 7.65
N VAL A 23 15.87 -11.24 8.12
CA VAL A 23 14.71 -11.38 7.23
C VAL A 23 14.52 -10.12 6.37
N ALA A 24 14.67 -8.93 6.96
CA ALA A 24 14.59 -7.67 6.22
C ALA A 24 15.71 -7.52 5.18
N ALA A 25 16.96 -7.86 5.55
CA ALA A 25 18.10 -7.83 4.65
C ALA A 25 17.96 -8.86 3.50
N ALA A 26 17.51 -10.08 3.81
CA ALA A 26 17.25 -11.10 2.81
C ALA A 26 16.14 -10.67 1.84
N SER A 27 15.07 -10.05 2.36
CA SER A 27 13.98 -9.51 1.54
C SER A 27 14.46 -8.35 0.65
N PHE A 28 15.31 -7.48 1.18
CA PHE A 28 15.96 -6.42 0.41
C PHE A 28 16.79 -7.00 -0.73
N VAL A 29 17.67 -7.97 -0.46
CA VAL A 29 18.52 -8.62 -1.47
C VAL A 29 17.67 -9.34 -2.53
N ALA A 30 16.62 -10.04 -2.12
CA ALA A 30 15.70 -10.73 -3.01
C ALA A 30 15.04 -9.79 -4.02
N ILE A 31 14.69 -8.57 -3.59
CA ILE A 31 14.06 -7.58 -4.48
C ILE A 31 15.12 -6.83 -5.29
N ALA A 32 16.17 -6.34 -4.64
CA ALA A 32 17.16 -5.43 -5.22
C ALA A 32 18.10 -6.12 -6.23
N ILE A 33 18.53 -7.35 -5.92
CA ILE A 33 19.56 -8.05 -6.69
C ILE A 33 18.94 -9.15 -7.55
N VAL A 34 18.03 -9.94 -6.96
CA VAL A 34 17.42 -11.10 -7.67
C VAL A 34 16.22 -10.67 -8.52
N GLY A 35 15.64 -9.50 -8.27
CA GLY A 35 14.47 -9.02 -9.00
C GLY A 35 13.20 -9.84 -8.74
N LEU A 36 13.11 -10.49 -7.58
CA LEU A 36 11.93 -11.30 -7.27
C LEU A 36 10.69 -10.41 -7.08
N PRO A 37 9.52 -10.85 -7.60
CA PRO A 37 8.29 -10.09 -7.43
C PRO A 37 7.93 -10.01 -5.94
N PHE A 38 7.58 -8.81 -5.49
CA PHE A 38 7.30 -8.51 -4.09
C PHE A 38 6.31 -9.48 -3.40
N PRO A 39 5.22 -9.95 -4.04
CA PRO A 39 4.31 -10.95 -3.45
C PRO A 39 5.03 -12.25 -3.02
N VAL A 40 6.01 -12.70 -3.82
CA VAL A 40 6.78 -13.92 -3.52
C VAL A 40 7.67 -13.69 -2.29
N VAL A 41 8.27 -12.52 -2.19
CA VAL A 41 9.13 -12.14 -1.05
C VAL A 41 8.31 -12.05 0.24
N ILE A 42 7.12 -11.45 0.20
CA ILE A 42 6.18 -11.45 1.34
C ILE A 42 5.81 -12.88 1.73
N GLY A 43 5.43 -13.72 0.77
CA GLY A 43 5.04 -15.10 1.04
C GLY A 43 6.16 -15.89 1.71
N ALA A 44 7.39 -15.76 1.19
CA ALA A 44 8.57 -16.37 1.79
C ALA A 44 8.84 -15.85 3.20
N ALA A 45 8.74 -14.54 3.44
CA ALA A 45 8.94 -13.95 4.76
C ALA A 45 7.86 -14.37 5.77
N ALA A 46 6.61 -14.53 5.33
CA ALA A 46 5.53 -15.09 6.14
C ALA A 46 5.82 -16.55 6.54
N LEU A 47 6.30 -17.37 5.60
CA LEU A 47 6.71 -18.75 5.87
C LEU A 47 7.90 -18.83 6.83
N ILE A 48 8.92 -17.98 6.66
CA ILE A 48 10.07 -17.89 7.57
C ILE A 48 9.62 -17.45 8.97
N GLY A 49 8.67 -16.51 9.05
CA GLY A 49 8.02 -16.12 10.31
C GLY A 49 7.32 -17.31 10.97
N LEU A 50 6.51 -18.06 10.22
CA LEU A 50 5.81 -19.26 10.71
C LEU A 50 6.75 -20.34 11.23
N THR A 51 7.84 -20.64 10.50
CA THR A 51 8.80 -21.66 10.92
C THR A 51 9.59 -21.24 12.14
N SER A 52 9.93 -19.95 12.26
CA SER A 52 10.61 -19.40 13.45
C SER A 52 9.76 -19.52 14.73
N SER A 53 8.44 -19.33 14.62
CA SER A 53 7.51 -19.54 15.74
C SER A 53 7.44 -21.01 16.14
N ARG A 54 7.36 -21.94 15.20
CA ARG A 54 7.32 -23.38 15.53
C ARG A 54 8.55 -23.84 16.30
N ILE A 55 9.73 -23.29 15.97
CA ILE A 55 10.99 -23.62 16.66
C ILE A 55 11.02 -23.00 18.08
N ALA A 56 10.50 -21.78 18.25
CA ALA A 56 10.40 -21.12 19.55
C ALA A 56 9.31 -21.74 20.46
N THR A 57 8.16 -22.10 19.90
CA THR A 57 7.05 -22.74 20.62
C THR A 57 7.42 -24.16 21.05
N ASN A 58 8.15 -24.95 20.25
CA ASN A 58 8.63 -26.27 20.69
C ASN A 58 9.62 -26.19 21.87
N ARG A 59 10.44 -25.13 21.97
CA ARG A 59 11.29 -24.89 23.15
C ARG A 59 10.48 -24.51 24.40
N SER A 60 9.41 -23.75 24.23
CA SER A 60 8.52 -23.34 25.33
C SER A 60 7.64 -24.50 25.84
N LEU A 61 7.13 -25.33 24.93
CA LEU A 61 6.34 -26.53 25.28
C LEU A 61 7.18 -27.61 25.98
N MET A 62 8.48 -27.71 25.68
CA MET A 62 9.40 -28.56 26.46
C MET A 62 9.73 -27.98 27.84
N ALA A 63 9.45 -26.69 28.09
CA ALA A 63 9.68 -26.02 29.38
C ALA A 63 8.41 -25.87 30.23
N SER A 64 7.22 -26.11 29.68
CA SER A 64 5.95 -25.95 30.38
C SER A 64 5.10 -27.21 30.27
N GLY A 65 5.33 -28.14 31.21
CA GLY A 65 4.38 -29.21 31.51
C GLY A 65 3.45 -28.76 32.63
N SER A 66 2.15 -28.61 32.35
CA SER A 66 1.03 -28.72 33.32
C SER A 66 -0.29 -28.41 32.62
N GLY A 67 -1.24 -29.33 32.70
CA GLY A 67 -2.50 -29.32 31.95
C GLY A 67 -3.63 -28.44 32.51
N ALA A 68 -4.77 -28.46 31.79
CA ALA A 68 -6.09 -28.12 32.31
C ALA A 68 -7.21 -28.74 31.42
N SER A 69 -8.30 -29.09 32.09
CA SER A 69 -9.50 -29.88 31.75
C SER A 69 -10.32 -29.43 30.52
N THR A 70 -10.96 -30.40 29.85
CA THR A 70 -11.36 -30.31 28.43
C THR A 70 -12.88 -30.30 28.12
N ASP A 71 -13.79 -30.34 29.09
CA ASP A 71 -15.19 -30.70 28.75
C ASP A 71 -16.18 -29.51 28.63
N ASP A 72 -16.06 -28.42 29.39
CA ASP A 72 -17.01 -27.27 29.30
C ASP A 72 -16.71 -26.28 28.15
N ALA A 73 -15.46 -26.24 27.68
CA ALA A 73 -15.04 -25.33 26.61
C ALA A 73 -15.54 -25.74 25.21
N SER A 74 -16.06 -26.97 25.05
CA SER A 74 -16.47 -27.51 23.75
C SER A 74 -17.81 -26.94 23.25
N SER A 75 -18.74 -26.66 24.17
CA SER A 75 -20.10 -26.16 23.87
C SER A 75 -20.13 -24.65 23.59
N GLU A 76 -19.45 -23.84 24.41
CA GLU A 76 -19.33 -22.39 24.19
C GLU A 76 -18.52 -22.05 22.93
N ARG A 77 -17.49 -22.84 22.63
CA ARG A 77 -16.65 -22.67 21.43
C ARG A 77 -17.42 -23.01 20.16
N SER A 78 -18.36 -23.96 20.21
CA SER A 78 -19.22 -24.33 19.07
C SER A 78 -20.28 -23.25 18.77
N ALA A 79 -20.88 -22.65 19.81
CA ALA A 79 -21.80 -21.52 19.66
C ALA A 79 -21.11 -20.23 19.19
N ALA A 80 -19.92 -19.93 19.71
CA ALA A 80 -19.10 -18.79 19.28
C ALA A 80 -18.59 -18.93 17.83
N VAL A 81 -18.32 -20.16 17.38
CA VAL A 81 -17.92 -20.45 15.98
C VAL A 81 -19.11 -20.29 15.03
N HIS A 82 -20.32 -20.75 15.39
CA HIS A 82 -21.51 -20.59 14.54
C HIS A 82 -21.93 -19.13 14.37
N ASN A 83 -21.85 -18.32 15.44
CA ASN A 83 -22.12 -16.87 15.37
C ASN A 83 -21.05 -16.13 14.55
N SER A 84 -19.78 -16.56 14.65
CA SER A 84 -18.68 -16.04 13.84
C SER A 84 -18.85 -16.36 12.35
N GLN A 85 -19.29 -17.58 12.00
CA GLN A 85 -19.47 -17.99 10.61
C GLN A 85 -20.62 -17.23 9.93
N ARG A 86 -21.78 -17.07 10.58
CA ARG A 86 -22.88 -16.23 10.06
C ARG A 86 -22.44 -14.77 9.85
N ARG A 87 -21.64 -14.22 10.77
CA ARG A 87 -21.10 -12.87 10.65
C ARG A 87 -20.13 -12.74 9.48
N VAL A 88 -19.25 -13.73 9.26
CA VAL A 88 -18.34 -13.79 8.11
C VAL A 88 -19.11 -13.82 6.80
N TRP A 89 -20.09 -14.72 6.64
CA TRP A 89 -20.92 -14.79 5.43
C TRP A 89 -21.76 -13.52 5.24
N GLY A 90 -22.22 -12.90 6.33
CA GLY A 90 -22.91 -11.60 6.29
C GLY A 90 -22.00 -10.47 5.80
N ILE A 91 -20.74 -10.41 6.24
CA ILE A 91 -19.77 -9.42 5.76
C ILE A 91 -19.45 -9.66 4.30
N ILE A 92 -19.14 -10.91 3.89
CA ILE A 92 -18.85 -11.24 2.49
C ILE A 92 -20.05 -10.90 1.60
N GLY A 93 -21.25 -11.33 1.98
CA GLY A 93 -22.47 -11.05 1.22
C GLY A 93 -22.80 -9.56 1.17
N GLY A 94 -22.65 -8.84 2.28
CA GLY A 94 -22.88 -7.41 2.36
C GLY A 94 -21.90 -6.60 1.51
N THR A 95 -20.60 -6.91 1.58
CA THR A 95 -19.59 -6.26 0.73
C THR A 95 -19.77 -6.62 -0.73
N LEU A 96 -20.10 -7.88 -1.04
CA LEU A 96 -20.37 -8.29 -2.42
C LEU A 96 -21.59 -7.56 -2.99
N ALA A 97 -22.65 -7.39 -2.20
CA ALA A 97 -23.81 -6.59 -2.59
C ALA A 97 -23.44 -5.11 -2.81
N LEU A 98 -22.65 -4.52 -1.91
CA LEU A 98 -22.13 -3.15 -2.04
C LEU A 98 -21.19 -2.96 -3.25
N TRP A 99 -20.65 -4.04 -3.79
CA TRP A 99 -19.88 -4.02 -5.04
C TRP A 99 -20.79 -4.19 -6.26
N ILE A 100 -21.64 -5.23 -6.25
CA ILE A 100 -22.53 -5.58 -7.38
C ILE A 100 -23.51 -4.45 -7.68
N VAL A 101 -24.08 -3.79 -6.66
CA VAL A 101 -25.10 -2.74 -6.88
C VAL A 101 -24.55 -1.56 -7.70
N PRO A 102 -23.47 -0.87 -7.28
CA PRO A 102 -22.92 0.24 -8.06
C PRO A 102 -22.21 -0.21 -9.34
N VAL A 103 -21.38 -1.27 -9.29
CA VAL A 103 -20.59 -1.71 -10.46
C VAL A 103 -21.48 -2.38 -11.51
N GLY A 104 -22.34 -3.29 -11.08
CA GLY A 104 -23.33 -3.94 -11.94
C GLY A 104 -24.38 -2.97 -12.45
N GLY A 105 -24.83 -2.02 -11.61
CA GLY A 105 -25.76 -0.96 -12.02
C GLY A 105 -25.20 -0.10 -13.16
N ILE A 106 -23.93 0.28 -13.08
CA ILE A 106 -23.26 1.04 -14.15
C ILE A 106 -23.02 0.18 -15.39
N ALA A 107 -22.61 -1.08 -15.22
CA ALA A 107 -22.41 -2.00 -16.33
C ALA A 107 -23.71 -2.26 -17.11
N VAL A 108 -24.85 -2.36 -16.43
CA VAL A 108 -26.18 -2.51 -17.06
C VAL A 108 -26.65 -1.20 -17.71
N TRP A 109 -26.38 -0.06 -17.07
CA TRP A 109 -26.83 1.24 -17.55
C TRP A 109 -26.04 1.74 -18.76
N ARG A 110 -24.70 1.63 -18.73
CA ARG A 110 -23.80 2.17 -19.77
C ARG A 110 -23.19 1.11 -20.69
N GLY A 111 -23.22 -0.15 -20.28
CA GLY A 111 -22.60 -1.25 -21.00
C GLY A 111 -21.20 -1.60 -20.49
N PRO A 112 -20.68 -2.78 -20.88
CA PRO A 112 -19.37 -3.28 -20.46
C PRO A 112 -18.20 -2.48 -21.04
N ASP A 113 -18.37 -1.90 -22.23
CA ASP A 113 -17.30 -1.20 -22.96
C ASP A 113 -17.17 0.28 -22.57
N ASP A 114 -18.02 0.76 -21.65
CA ASP A 114 -17.97 2.14 -21.21
C ASP A 114 -16.80 2.43 -20.26
N ILE A 115 -16.30 3.66 -20.30
CA ILE A 115 -15.20 4.11 -19.46
C ILE A 115 -15.48 3.96 -17.96
N LEU A 116 -16.72 4.18 -17.50
CA LEU A 116 -17.06 4.05 -16.08
C LEU A 116 -17.01 2.59 -15.61
N THR A 117 -17.45 1.66 -16.46
CA THR A 117 -17.36 0.21 -16.20
C THR A 117 -15.91 -0.24 -16.20
N THR A 118 -15.11 0.23 -17.17
CA THR A 118 -13.68 -0.06 -17.26
C THR A 118 -12.92 0.41 -16.00
N ILE A 119 -13.17 1.66 -15.56
CA ILE A 119 -12.60 2.21 -14.32
C ILE A 119 -12.96 1.33 -13.12
N ALA A 120 -14.25 1.00 -12.96
CA ALA A 120 -14.73 0.21 -11.82
C ALA A 120 -14.06 -1.16 -11.75
N LEU A 121 -13.98 -1.88 -12.88
CA LEU A 121 -13.36 -3.20 -12.95
C LEU A 121 -11.84 -3.14 -12.74
N PHE A 122 -11.17 -2.16 -13.35
CA PHE A 122 -9.73 -1.97 -13.20
C PHE A 122 -9.33 -1.71 -11.75
N PHE A 123 -9.93 -0.70 -11.10
CA PHE A 123 -9.60 -0.37 -9.72
C PHE A 123 -10.04 -1.46 -8.74
N THR A 124 -11.12 -2.18 -9.01
CA THR A 124 -11.47 -3.38 -8.23
C THR A 124 -10.34 -4.40 -8.30
N ARG A 125 -9.85 -4.72 -9.51
CA ARG A 125 -8.76 -5.69 -9.72
C ARG A 125 -7.48 -5.26 -8.99
N VAL A 126 -7.04 -4.03 -9.21
CA VAL A 126 -5.82 -3.47 -8.58
C VAL A 126 -5.87 -3.56 -7.05
N SER A 127 -7.05 -3.36 -6.47
CA SER A 127 -7.25 -3.40 -5.02
C SER A 127 -7.09 -4.79 -4.41
N PHE A 128 -7.47 -5.84 -5.14
CA PHE A 128 -7.20 -7.21 -4.72
C PHE A 128 -5.73 -7.62 -4.89
N PHE A 129 -4.99 -6.95 -5.78
CA PHE A 129 -3.57 -7.22 -6.05
C PHE A 129 -2.61 -6.23 -5.38
N THR A 130 -3.07 -5.48 -4.36
CA THR A 130 -2.25 -4.51 -3.62
C THR A 130 -1.26 -5.20 -2.68
N PHE A 131 -0.23 -5.81 -3.25
CA PHE A 131 0.93 -6.37 -2.56
C PHE A 131 2.12 -5.45 -2.88
N GLY A 132 2.51 -4.56 -1.96
CA GLY A 132 3.67 -3.68 -2.23
C GLY A 132 3.76 -2.40 -1.42
N GLY A 133 2.73 -2.09 -0.62
CA GLY A 133 2.52 -0.74 -0.13
C GLY A 133 1.94 0.17 -1.22
N ALA A 134 1.50 1.37 -0.83
CA ALA A 134 0.80 2.28 -1.73
C ALA A 134 1.60 2.67 -2.99
N TYR A 135 2.94 2.70 -2.89
CA TYR A 135 3.83 3.12 -3.97
C TYR A 135 3.90 2.13 -5.14
N ALA A 136 3.93 0.81 -4.88
CA ALA A 136 4.00 -0.20 -5.94
C ALA A 136 2.71 -0.28 -6.75
N VAL A 137 1.57 -0.16 -6.05
CA VAL A 137 0.26 -0.07 -6.69
C VAL A 137 0.18 1.21 -7.51
N LEU A 138 0.67 2.31 -6.98
CA LEU A 138 0.63 3.56 -7.70
C LEU A 138 1.49 3.54 -8.96
N SER A 139 2.70 2.96 -8.93
CA SER A 139 3.52 2.85 -10.13
C SER A 139 2.82 2.03 -11.21
N HIS A 140 2.16 0.94 -10.83
CA HIS A 140 1.37 0.13 -11.77
C HIS A 140 0.17 0.92 -12.33
N VAL A 141 -0.59 1.61 -11.47
CA VAL A 141 -1.69 2.46 -11.93
C VAL A 141 -1.21 3.57 -12.85
N ALA A 142 -0.07 4.21 -12.55
CA ALA A 142 0.52 5.26 -13.38
C ALA A 142 0.90 4.72 -14.76
N GLU A 143 1.59 3.58 -14.81
CA GLU A 143 1.98 2.93 -16.05
C GLU A 143 0.76 2.55 -16.89
N VAL A 144 -0.22 1.87 -16.31
CA VAL A 144 -1.42 1.41 -17.02
C VAL A 144 -2.32 2.58 -17.44
N ALA A 145 -2.47 3.61 -16.60
CA ALA A 145 -3.28 4.78 -16.91
C ALA A 145 -2.62 5.69 -17.97
N VAL A 146 -1.29 5.76 -18.02
CA VAL A 146 -0.56 6.57 -19.00
C VAL A 146 -0.33 5.82 -20.29
N ASN A 147 0.18 4.59 -20.24
CA ASN A 147 0.67 3.86 -21.42
C ASN A 147 -0.40 2.95 -22.05
N ASP A 148 -1.17 2.23 -21.26
CA ASP A 148 -2.10 1.22 -21.79
C ASP A 148 -3.45 1.86 -22.14
N TYR A 149 -4.09 2.49 -21.16
CA TYR A 149 -5.41 3.09 -21.34
C TYR A 149 -5.38 4.53 -21.82
N GLN A 150 -4.22 5.21 -21.76
CA GLN A 150 -4.07 6.61 -22.18
C GLN A 150 -5.12 7.55 -21.51
N TRP A 151 -5.47 7.26 -20.26
CA TRP A 151 -6.42 8.03 -19.46
C TRP A 151 -5.86 9.39 -19.08
N ILE A 152 -4.56 9.46 -18.80
CA ILE A 152 -3.86 10.65 -18.33
C ILE A 152 -2.46 10.72 -18.92
N ASP A 153 -1.97 11.92 -19.22
CA ASP A 153 -0.61 12.12 -19.72
C ASP A 153 0.41 12.06 -18.57
N ALA A 154 1.65 11.63 -18.84
CA ALA A 154 2.70 11.54 -17.83
C ALA A 154 2.90 12.83 -17.00
N PRO A 155 2.92 14.04 -17.59
CA PRO A 155 3.05 15.27 -16.81
C PRO A 155 1.89 15.51 -15.85
N ARG A 156 0.65 15.20 -16.26
CA ARG A 156 -0.54 15.32 -15.41
C ARG A 156 -0.54 14.29 -14.29
N MET A 157 -0.02 13.09 -14.55
CA MET A 157 0.16 12.07 -13.52
C MET A 157 1.14 12.53 -12.44
N VAL A 158 2.28 13.12 -12.83
CA VAL A 158 3.26 13.69 -11.90
C VAL A 158 2.65 14.83 -11.08
N GLN A 159 1.86 15.72 -11.71
CA GLN A 159 1.13 16.78 -11.00
C GLN A 159 0.13 16.21 -9.98
N GLY A 160 -0.61 15.17 -10.35
CA GLY A 160 -1.53 14.48 -9.45
C GLY A 160 -0.83 13.88 -8.24
N LEU A 161 0.33 13.27 -8.44
CA LEU A 161 1.17 12.75 -7.35
C LEU A 161 1.67 13.87 -6.46
N GLY A 162 2.18 14.96 -7.04
CA GLY A 162 2.59 16.15 -6.29
C GLY A 162 1.46 16.71 -5.43
N LEU A 163 0.24 16.79 -5.96
CA LEU A 163 -0.93 17.22 -5.20
C LEU A 163 -1.26 16.26 -4.05
N ALA A 164 -1.22 14.96 -4.28
CA ALA A 164 -1.50 13.94 -3.26
C ALA A 164 -0.52 14.00 -2.08
N GLU A 165 0.75 14.32 -2.32
CA GLU A 165 1.77 14.52 -1.28
C GLU A 165 1.56 15.81 -0.46
N THR A 166 0.83 16.79 -1.01
CA THR A 166 0.50 18.04 -0.29
C THR A 166 -0.74 17.92 0.57
N THR A 167 -1.65 17.00 0.24
CA THR A 167 -2.87 16.78 1.01
C THR A 167 -2.61 15.82 2.17
N PRO A 168 -3.02 16.14 3.41
CA PRO A 168 -2.96 15.18 4.51
C PRO A 168 -3.95 14.04 4.22
N GLY A 169 -3.44 12.90 3.75
CA GLY A 169 -4.28 11.76 3.42
C GLY A 169 -3.49 10.56 2.89
N PRO A 170 -4.18 9.44 2.60
CA PRO A 170 -3.55 8.28 2.00
C PRO A 170 -3.05 8.61 0.59
N LEU A 171 -1.77 8.38 0.31
CA LEU A 171 -1.16 8.62 -1.02
C LEU A 171 -1.94 7.94 -2.17
N ILE A 172 -2.58 6.81 -1.87
CA ILE A 172 -3.47 6.09 -2.80
C ILE A 172 -4.62 6.97 -3.34
N MET A 173 -4.95 8.12 -2.73
CA MET A 173 -5.97 9.07 -3.21
C MET A 173 -5.64 9.76 -4.53
N VAL A 174 -4.40 9.70 -5.00
CA VAL A 174 -4.10 10.06 -6.38
C VAL A 174 -4.86 9.20 -7.39
N THR A 175 -5.22 7.95 -7.05
CA THR A 175 -6.03 7.10 -7.93
C THR A 175 -7.41 7.69 -8.21
N GLN A 176 -8.03 8.34 -7.23
CA GLN A 176 -9.30 9.05 -7.42
C GLN A 176 -9.17 10.15 -8.47
N PHE A 177 -8.05 10.90 -8.45
CA PHE A 177 -7.76 11.90 -9.46
C PHE A 177 -7.59 11.28 -10.85
N VAL A 178 -6.86 10.16 -10.95
CA VAL A 178 -6.71 9.41 -12.20
C VAL A 178 -8.07 8.96 -12.74
N GLY A 179 -8.94 8.41 -11.89
CA GLY A 179 -10.29 8.00 -12.26
C GLY A 179 -11.19 9.15 -12.70
N PHE A 180 -11.06 10.31 -12.06
CA PHE A 180 -11.75 11.53 -12.48
C PHE A 180 -11.31 11.95 -13.89
N VAL A 181 -10.00 12.06 -14.12
CA VAL A 181 -9.44 12.48 -15.41
C VAL A 181 -9.74 11.45 -16.51
N ALA A 182 -9.73 10.16 -16.18
CA ALA A 182 -10.07 9.08 -17.10
C ALA A 182 -11.48 9.25 -17.67
N ALA A 183 -12.47 9.54 -16.82
CA ALA A 183 -13.86 9.71 -17.24
C ALA A 183 -14.17 11.12 -17.79
N TYR A 184 -13.38 12.14 -17.43
CA TYR A 184 -13.63 13.53 -17.80
C TYR A 184 -13.63 13.74 -19.33
N GLY A 185 -14.82 13.94 -19.90
CA GLY A 185 -15.01 14.13 -21.34
C GLY A 185 -14.92 12.87 -22.20
N ARG A 186 -14.76 11.68 -21.59
CA ARG A 186 -14.68 10.38 -22.30
C ARG A 186 -15.92 9.50 -22.12
N ALA A 187 -16.89 9.91 -21.30
CA ALA A 187 -18.16 9.20 -21.15
C ALA A 187 -19.26 9.86 -22.04
N PRO A 188 -19.64 9.25 -23.17
CA PRO A 188 -20.67 9.81 -24.04
C PRO A 188 -22.03 9.92 -23.34
N GLY A 189 -22.76 11.02 -23.58
CA GLY A 189 -24.07 11.26 -22.98
C GLY A 189 -24.06 11.84 -21.56
N LEU A 190 -22.89 12.11 -20.98
CA LEU A 190 -22.74 12.82 -19.71
C LEU A 190 -21.99 14.14 -19.91
N THR A 191 -22.24 15.11 -19.04
CA THR A 191 -21.40 16.32 -19.02
C THR A 191 -19.99 15.94 -18.54
N PRO A 192 -18.92 16.59 -19.03
CA PRO A 192 -17.55 16.24 -18.64
C PRO A 192 -17.34 16.20 -17.11
N LEU A 193 -17.96 17.13 -16.39
CA LEU A 193 -17.89 17.21 -14.94
C LEU A 193 -18.61 16.03 -14.26
N THR A 194 -19.81 15.66 -14.71
CA THR A 194 -20.56 14.54 -14.10
C THR A 194 -19.86 13.21 -14.35
N ALA A 195 -19.33 13.01 -15.56
CA ALA A 195 -18.51 11.85 -15.89
C ALA A 195 -17.27 11.76 -14.99
N GLY A 196 -16.54 12.87 -14.84
CA GLY A 196 -15.37 12.91 -13.96
C GLY A 196 -15.70 12.62 -12.50
N VAL A 197 -16.76 13.25 -11.95
CA VAL A 197 -17.19 13.01 -10.57
C VAL A 197 -17.56 11.53 -10.35
N LEU A 198 -18.31 10.93 -11.26
CA LEU A 198 -18.65 9.51 -11.19
C LEU A 198 -17.40 8.61 -11.29
N GLY A 199 -16.48 8.90 -12.21
CA GLY A 199 -15.21 8.17 -12.35
C GLY A 199 -14.35 8.23 -11.08
N GLY A 200 -14.25 9.41 -10.46
CA GLY A 200 -13.56 9.59 -9.18
C GLY A 200 -14.23 8.82 -8.05
N LEU A 201 -15.55 8.95 -7.89
CA LEU A 201 -16.32 8.24 -6.85
C LEU A 201 -16.20 6.72 -7.00
N LEU A 202 -16.34 6.21 -8.22
CA LEU A 202 -16.19 4.77 -8.49
C LEU A 202 -14.80 4.27 -8.18
N THR A 203 -13.78 5.05 -8.53
CA THR A 203 -12.39 4.70 -8.24
C THR A 203 -12.18 4.59 -6.73
N THR A 204 -12.62 5.58 -5.95
CA THR A 204 -12.52 5.54 -4.49
C THR A 204 -13.30 4.37 -3.90
N TRP A 205 -14.52 4.14 -4.38
CA TRP A 205 -15.36 3.03 -3.93
C TRP A 205 -14.71 1.67 -4.20
N CYS A 206 -14.30 1.42 -5.44
CA CYS A 206 -13.67 0.16 -5.86
C CYS A 206 -12.29 -0.04 -5.24
N THR A 207 -11.61 1.05 -4.86
CA THR A 207 -10.30 1.00 -4.21
C THR A 207 -10.40 0.60 -2.73
N PHE A 208 -11.35 1.18 -2.00
CA PHE A 208 -11.46 0.95 -0.56
C PHE A 208 -12.37 -0.22 -0.19
N LEU A 209 -13.34 -0.60 -1.02
CA LEU A 209 -14.29 -1.65 -0.68
C LEU A 209 -13.62 -3.00 -0.38
N PRO A 210 -12.63 -3.48 -1.15
CA PRO A 210 -11.89 -4.69 -0.81
C PRO A 210 -11.09 -4.54 0.50
N CYS A 211 -10.53 -3.36 0.77
CA CYS A 211 -9.84 -3.10 2.04
C CYS A 211 -10.79 -3.21 3.23
N PHE A 212 -12.00 -2.65 3.14
CA PHE A 212 -13.02 -2.80 4.18
C PHE A 212 -13.46 -4.25 4.36
N LEU A 213 -13.59 -5.02 3.27
CA LEU A 213 -13.86 -6.46 3.34
C LEU A 213 -12.81 -7.16 4.20
N PHE A 214 -11.52 -6.95 3.93
CA PHE A 214 -10.44 -7.59 4.67
C PHE A 214 -10.38 -7.14 6.14
N VAL A 215 -10.59 -5.85 6.42
CA VAL A 215 -10.58 -5.32 7.79
C VAL A 215 -11.76 -5.88 8.59
N LEU A 216 -12.98 -5.84 8.03
CA LEU A 216 -14.17 -6.35 8.71
C LEU A 216 -14.14 -7.87 8.87
N LEU A 217 -13.61 -8.60 7.88
CA LEU A 217 -13.37 -10.03 8.00
C LEU A 217 -12.32 -10.35 9.07
N GLY A 218 -11.26 -9.56 9.18
CA GLY A 218 -10.21 -9.75 10.17
C GLY A 218 -10.63 -9.39 11.59
N ALA A 219 -11.49 -8.38 11.76
CA ALA A 219 -11.94 -7.86 13.06
C ALA A 219 -12.43 -8.94 14.06
N PRO A 220 -13.35 -9.86 13.72
CA PRO A 220 -13.83 -10.88 14.66
C PRO A 220 -12.76 -11.92 15.03
N PHE A 221 -11.67 -12.01 14.28
CA PHE A 221 -10.59 -12.94 14.54
C PHE A 221 -9.37 -12.29 15.17
N VAL A 222 -9.31 -10.95 15.25
CA VAL A 222 -8.06 -10.22 15.54
C VAL A 222 -7.44 -10.64 16.89
N GLU A 223 -8.25 -10.84 17.92
CA GLU A 223 -7.79 -11.30 19.25
C GLU A 223 -7.24 -12.73 19.18
N ARG A 224 -7.98 -13.66 18.57
CA ARG A 224 -7.55 -15.06 18.37
C ARG A 224 -6.32 -15.18 17.48
N LEU A 225 -6.20 -14.27 16.51
CA LEU A 225 -5.06 -14.18 15.59
C LEU A 225 -3.82 -13.64 16.30
N ALA A 226 -4.01 -12.65 17.19
CA ALA A 226 -2.94 -12.06 17.99
C ALA A 226 -2.41 -13.03 19.07
N GLU A 227 -3.28 -13.83 19.66
CA GLU A 227 -2.91 -14.87 20.62
C GLU A 227 -2.20 -16.07 19.97
N ASN A 228 -2.37 -16.29 18.66
CA ASN A 228 -1.70 -17.38 17.96
C ASN A 228 -0.25 -17.01 17.62
N PRO A 229 0.76 -17.62 18.26
CA PRO A 229 2.17 -17.25 18.07
C PRO A 229 2.63 -17.46 16.63
N ASN A 230 2.08 -18.46 15.92
CA ASN A 230 2.43 -18.73 14.53
C ASN A 230 1.97 -17.59 13.60
N ILE A 231 0.74 -17.13 13.77
CA ILE A 231 0.19 -16.08 12.90
C ILE A 231 0.83 -14.73 13.22
N SER A 232 1.03 -14.43 14.51
CA SER A 232 1.76 -13.25 14.95
C SER A 232 3.20 -13.22 14.40
N ALA A 233 3.90 -14.36 14.38
CA ALA A 233 5.23 -14.46 13.78
C ALA A 233 5.21 -14.34 12.25
N ALA A 234 4.19 -14.87 11.57
CA ALA A 234 3.99 -14.67 10.13
C ALA A 234 3.87 -13.18 9.80
N PHE A 235 3.01 -12.45 10.51
CA PHE A 235 2.88 -10.99 10.35
C PHE A 235 4.16 -10.24 10.70
N GLY A 236 4.89 -10.71 11.72
CA GLY A 236 6.24 -10.20 12.03
C GLY A 236 7.20 -10.33 10.85
N GLY A 237 7.23 -11.50 10.20
CA GLY A 237 8.02 -11.74 8.99
C GLY A 237 7.63 -10.84 7.83
N ILE A 238 6.32 -10.69 7.56
CA ILE A 238 5.79 -9.78 6.53
C ILE A 238 6.25 -8.34 6.82
N THR A 239 6.15 -7.89 8.06
CA THR A 239 6.57 -6.52 8.44
C THR A 239 8.06 -6.31 8.20
N CYS A 240 8.91 -7.32 8.47
CA CYS A 240 10.34 -7.25 8.18
C CYS A 240 10.61 -7.17 6.67
N ALA A 241 9.88 -7.94 5.85
CA ALA A 241 10.00 -7.87 4.40
C ALA A 241 9.59 -6.51 3.83
N VAL A 242 8.53 -5.91 4.38
CA VAL A 242 8.11 -4.55 4.03
C VAL A 242 9.22 -3.54 4.31
N VAL A 243 9.90 -3.63 5.45
CA VAL A 243 11.05 -2.74 5.75
C VAL A 243 12.17 -2.91 4.72
N GLY A 244 12.50 -4.16 4.34
CA GLY A 244 13.48 -4.44 3.28
C GLY A 244 13.07 -3.86 1.92
N ALA A 245 11.79 -3.95 1.57
CA ALA A 245 11.28 -3.38 0.33
C ALA A 245 11.27 -1.85 0.32
N ILE A 246 10.93 -1.20 1.44
CA ILE A 246 11.02 0.27 1.57
C ILE A 246 12.49 0.71 1.43
N ALA A 247 13.45 -0.05 1.97
CA ALA A 247 14.86 0.22 1.79
C ALA A 247 15.30 0.09 0.31
N ASN A 248 14.81 -0.92 -0.41
CA ASN A 248 15.07 -1.06 -1.85
C ASN A 248 14.52 0.14 -2.64
N LEU A 249 13.26 0.51 -2.40
CA LEU A 249 12.65 1.66 -3.04
C LEU A 249 13.41 2.96 -2.72
N SER A 250 13.91 3.10 -1.49
CA SER A 250 14.72 4.26 -1.09
C SER A 250 16.00 4.37 -1.90
N ILE A 251 16.72 3.25 -2.09
CA ILE A 251 17.98 3.23 -2.85
C ILE A 251 17.71 3.47 -4.33
N TYR A 252 16.71 2.80 -4.89
CA TYR A 252 16.28 3.00 -6.27
C TYR A 252 15.95 4.47 -6.57
N THR A 253 15.14 5.08 -5.70
CA THR A 253 14.72 6.48 -5.85
C THR A 253 15.91 7.42 -5.68
N THR A 254 16.78 7.16 -4.70
CA THR A 254 17.99 7.97 -4.48
C THR A 254 18.91 7.92 -5.69
N TRP A 255 19.13 6.75 -6.27
CA TRP A 255 19.95 6.60 -7.47
C TRP A 255 19.41 7.46 -8.63
N HIS A 256 18.11 7.34 -8.94
CA HIS A 256 17.48 8.08 -10.04
C HIS A 256 17.35 9.59 -9.74
N THR A 257 17.32 9.98 -8.47
CA THR A 257 17.30 11.40 -8.07
C THR A 257 18.70 12.02 -8.16
N VAL A 258 19.75 11.28 -7.80
CA VAL A 258 21.13 11.77 -7.88
C VAL A 258 21.63 11.76 -9.32
N TRP A 259 21.31 10.73 -10.11
CA TRP A 259 21.72 10.61 -11.52
C TRP A 259 20.51 10.51 -12.47
N PRO A 260 19.79 11.61 -12.71
CA PRO A 260 18.62 11.59 -13.57
C PRO A 260 18.94 11.27 -15.04
N THR A 261 20.11 11.69 -15.54
CA THR A 261 20.58 11.43 -16.92
C THR A 261 21.72 10.41 -16.99
N GLY A 262 22.10 9.80 -15.87
CA GLY A 262 23.15 8.78 -15.79
C GLY A 262 24.60 9.27 -15.95
N THR A 263 24.83 10.49 -16.45
CA THR A 263 26.17 11.02 -16.74
C THR A 263 26.67 12.02 -15.69
N GLU A 264 25.78 12.81 -15.08
CA GLU A 264 26.18 13.84 -14.11
C GLU A 264 25.31 13.80 -12.84
N PRO A 265 25.93 13.89 -11.65
CA PRO A 265 25.20 13.97 -10.39
C PRO A 265 24.53 15.34 -10.23
N ASN A 266 23.23 15.34 -9.95
CA ASN A 266 22.47 16.55 -9.63
C ASN A 266 22.76 16.96 -8.18
N TRP A 267 23.82 17.76 -7.99
CA TRP A 267 24.23 18.29 -6.68
C TRP A 267 23.13 19.12 -6.00
N PHE A 268 22.23 19.74 -6.76
CA PHE A 268 21.10 20.47 -6.23
C PHE A 268 20.08 19.53 -5.56
N ALA A 269 19.71 18.43 -6.22
CA ALA A 269 18.84 17.42 -5.64
C ALA A 269 19.47 16.78 -4.37
N VAL A 270 20.79 16.54 -4.39
CA VAL A 270 21.54 16.03 -3.24
C VAL A 270 21.48 17.00 -2.06
N THR A 271 21.74 18.29 -2.27
CA THR A 271 21.73 19.29 -1.19
C THR A 271 20.35 19.44 -0.56
N ILE A 272 19.28 19.51 -1.36
CA ILE A 272 17.90 19.51 -0.83
C ILE A 272 17.61 18.24 -0.04
N ALA A 273 18.01 17.07 -0.56
CA ALA A 273 17.77 15.79 0.11
C ALA A 273 18.47 15.70 1.48
N VAL A 274 19.69 16.24 1.60
CA VAL A 274 20.47 16.30 2.83
C VAL A 274 19.86 17.30 3.82
N VAL A 275 19.53 18.51 3.37
CA VAL A 275 18.87 19.53 4.21
C VAL A 275 17.55 19.02 4.74
N ALA A 276 16.74 18.37 3.90
CA ALA A 276 15.49 17.75 4.31
C ALA A 276 15.70 16.61 5.32
N PHE A 277 16.69 15.76 5.11
CA PHE A 277 16.99 14.67 6.05
C PHE A 277 17.44 15.18 7.43
N VAL A 278 18.35 16.16 7.45
CA VAL A 278 18.86 16.76 8.69
C VAL A 278 17.76 17.51 9.44
N SER A 279 16.94 18.28 8.72
CA SER A 279 15.86 19.06 9.32
C SER A 279 14.76 18.16 9.92
N MET A 280 14.38 17.06 9.25
CA MET A 280 13.42 16.08 9.79
C MET A 280 13.92 15.41 11.08
N ARG A 281 15.24 15.21 11.21
CA ARG A 281 15.82 14.53 12.37
C ARG A 281 15.93 15.44 13.59
N ARG A 282 16.15 16.74 13.37
CA ARG A 282 16.43 17.71 14.45
C ARG A 282 15.19 18.45 14.92
N SER A 283 14.23 18.66 14.03
CA SER A 283 12.97 19.34 14.30
C SER A 283 11.88 18.38 13.86
N SER A 284 10.99 17.94 14.74
CA SER A 284 9.83 17.09 14.39
C SER A 284 8.82 17.81 13.49
N MET A 285 9.29 18.54 12.47
CA MET A 285 8.48 19.30 11.55
C MET A 285 7.62 18.36 10.73
N PRO A 286 6.33 18.68 10.56
CA PRO A 286 5.44 17.88 9.74
C PRO A 286 5.97 17.79 8.31
N VAL A 287 5.90 16.59 7.73
CA VAL A 287 6.39 16.29 6.37
C VAL A 287 5.83 17.27 5.32
N TYR A 288 4.58 17.73 5.50
CA TYR A 288 3.93 18.68 4.59
C TYR A 288 4.61 20.06 4.52
N VAL A 289 5.25 20.53 5.60
CA VAL A 289 5.94 21.83 5.60
C VAL A 289 7.21 21.75 4.74
N MET A 290 7.87 20.60 4.75
CA MET A 290 9.14 20.39 4.04
C MET A 290 8.94 20.10 2.56
N THR A 291 7.87 19.40 2.18
CA THR A 291 7.50 19.28 0.77
C THR A 291 7.15 20.63 0.16
N LEU A 292 6.45 21.51 0.90
CA LEU A 292 6.17 22.87 0.44
C LEU A 292 7.45 23.70 0.23
N PHE A 293 8.40 23.63 1.17
CA PHE A 293 9.66 24.36 1.07
C PHE A 293 10.55 23.84 -0.06
N GLY A 294 10.61 22.51 -0.25
CA GLY A 294 11.32 21.88 -1.35
C GLY A 294 10.72 22.23 -2.72
N ALA A 295 9.39 22.25 -2.82
CA ALA A 295 8.69 22.66 -4.04
C ALA A 295 8.93 24.14 -4.38
N LEU A 296 8.89 25.02 -3.37
CA LEU A 296 9.18 26.45 -3.55
C LEU A 296 10.63 26.71 -3.95
N ALA A 297 11.59 26.00 -3.34
CA ALA A 297 13.00 26.11 -3.71
C ALA A 297 13.27 25.60 -5.13
N GLY A 298 12.62 24.50 -5.54
CA GLY A 298 12.70 23.98 -6.91
C GLY A 298 12.09 24.92 -7.95
N ALA A 299 10.91 25.49 -7.65
CA ALA A 299 10.23 26.43 -8.55
C ALA A 299 10.97 27.77 -8.70
N LEU A 300 11.58 28.27 -7.63
CA LEU A 300 12.43 29.48 -7.69
C LEU A 300 13.64 29.28 -8.60
N LEU A 301 14.20 28.07 -8.64
CA LEU A 301 15.39 27.79 -9.42
C LEU A 301 15.11 27.44 -10.88
N SER A 302 13.97 26.82 -11.20
CA SER A 302 13.55 26.69 -12.60
C SER A 302 13.37 28.06 -13.25
N VAL A 303 12.82 29.02 -12.51
CA VAL A 303 12.65 30.42 -13.00
C VAL A 303 14.00 31.13 -13.20
N ILE A 304 15.03 30.79 -12.43
CA ILE A 304 16.37 31.39 -12.55
C ILE A 304 17.17 30.76 -13.72
N HIS A 305 16.89 29.51 -14.09
CA HIS A 305 17.61 28.80 -15.15
C HIS A 305 16.97 28.96 -16.54
N ASP A 306 15.74 29.49 -16.61
CA ASP A 306 15.02 29.85 -17.85
C ASP A 306 15.23 31.34 -18.26
N VAL A 307 16.16 32.06 -17.62
CA VAL A 307 16.61 33.43 -17.97
C VAL A 307 18.07 33.38 -18.43
#